data_AF-A0A923WZ70-F1
#
_entry.id   AF-A0A923WZ70-F1
#
_cell.length_a   1.000
_cell.length_b   1.000
_cell.length_c   1.000
_cell.angle_alpha   90.00
_cell.angle_beta   90.00
_cell.angle_gamma   90.00
#
_symmetry.space_group_name_H-M   'P 1'
#
loop_
_entity.id
_entity.type
_entity.pdbx_description
1 polymer ?
#
loop_
_entity_poly.entity_id
_entity_poly.type
_entity_poly.pdbx_seq_one_letter_code
_entity_poly.pdbx_strand_id
1 'polypeptide(L)'
;QDRRIAERVRSYTQGTATEGANPYDHLYPIPKEHFRRFLQLANQRGQKPIIVLTGMLPKCIRICGPAGWSARRAEVKAYLAVLAKTYEFRFADLSLPSTWQGSSTDFFDEIHLRPSGASKVVTRLIRLGAFRPASTAPTN
;
A
#
# COMPACT_ATOMS: atom_id res chain seq x y z
N GLN A 1 14.53 -7.38 17.45
CA GLN A 1 13.78 -7.00 16.23
C GLN A 1 13.67 -5.47 16.07
N ASP A 2 13.35 -4.73 17.13
CA ASP A 2 13.17 -3.26 17.13
C ASP A 2 14.40 -2.51 16.63
N ARG A 3 15.58 -2.89 17.13
CA ARG A 3 16.86 -2.35 16.70
C ARG A 3 17.08 -2.49 15.19
N ARG A 4 16.73 -3.64 14.61
CA ARG A 4 16.82 -3.91 13.15
C ARG A 4 15.83 -3.07 12.33
N ILE A 5 14.62 -2.83 12.84
CA ILE A 5 13.66 -1.93 12.19
C ILE A 5 14.18 -0.48 12.25
N ALA A 6 14.63 -0.03 13.42
CA ALA A 6 15.17 1.31 13.60
C ALA A 6 16.45 1.56 12.77
N GLU A 7 17.32 0.56 12.63
CA GLU A 7 18.51 0.62 11.77
C GLU A 7 18.14 0.75 10.28
N ARG A 8 17.15 0.00 9.79
CA ARG A 8 16.62 0.18 8.42
C ARG A 8 15.99 1.55 8.23
N VAL A 9 15.16 2.01 9.16
CA VAL A 9 14.57 3.35 9.08
C VAL A 9 15.68 4.41 9.01
N ARG A 10 16.72 4.28 9.84
CA ARG A 10 17.89 5.16 9.80
C ARG A 10 18.62 5.11 8.46
N SER A 11 18.87 3.93 7.90
CA SER A 11 19.52 3.82 6.59
C SER A 11 18.69 4.46 5.47
N TYR A 12 17.35 4.34 5.52
CA TYR A 12 16.48 5.00 4.55
C TYR A 12 16.43 6.52 4.72
N THR A 13 16.47 7.02 5.96
CA THR A 13 16.53 8.47 6.23
C THR A 13 17.89 9.08 5.88
N GLN A 14 18.98 8.32 6.00
CA GLN A 14 20.34 8.81 5.75
C GLN A 14 20.77 8.66 4.28
N GLY A 15 20.39 7.58 3.60
CA GLY A 15 20.79 7.30 2.21
C GLY A 15 20.06 8.12 1.13
N THR A 16 19.14 8.98 1.53
CA THR A 16 18.29 9.81 0.66
C THR A 16 18.39 11.31 0.99
N ALA A 17 19.20 11.65 1.99
CA ALA A 17 19.52 13.02 2.35
C ALA A 17 20.54 13.60 1.36
N THR A 18 20.11 13.86 0.13
CA THR A 18 20.66 15.01 -0.60
C THR A 18 20.21 16.25 0.16
N GLU A 19 21.18 17.06 0.60
CA GLU A 19 21.07 18.27 1.42
C GLU A 19 19.64 18.88 1.49
N GLY A 20 19.00 18.74 2.66
CA GLY A 20 17.83 19.53 3.04
C GLY A 20 16.44 18.96 2.76
N ALA A 21 16.29 17.89 1.98
CA ALA A 21 14.99 17.26 1.74
C ALA A 21 14.81 16.00 2.60
N ASN A 22 13.79 15.98 3.47
CA ASN A 22 13.43 14.74 4.14
C ASN A 22 12.83 13.80 3.07
N PRO A 23 13.32 12.55 2.93
CA PRO A 23 12.82 11.60 1.94
C PRO A 23 11.35 11.22 2.08
N TYR A 24 10.67 11.72 3.11
CA TYR A 24 9.24 11.59 3.31
C TYR A 24 8.44 12.83 2.94
N ASP A 25 9.08 13.93 2.50
CA ASP A 25 8.40 15.19 2.17
C ASP A 25 7.60 15.11 0.88
N HIS A 26 8.12 14.41 -0.14
CA HIS A 26 7.47 14.28 -1.45
C HIS A 26 7.58 12.88 -2.05
N LEU A 27 6.53 12.43 -2.73
CA LEU A 27 6.50 11.15 -3.45
C LEU A 27 7.51 11.18 -4.58
N TYR A 28 8.35 10.15 -4.64
CA TYR A 28 9.37 10.03 -5.66
C TYR A 28 8.75 10.12 -7.07
N PRO A 29 9.33 10.94 -7.97
CA PRO A 29 8.73 11.23 -9.28
C PRO A 29 8.66 9.99 -10.19
N ILE A 30 9.68 9.13 -10.16
CA ILE A 30 9.76 7.95 -11.03
C ILE A 30 8.63 6.94 -10.72
N PRO A 31 8.42 6.48 -9.47
CA PRO A 31 7.26 5.64 -9.14
C PRO A 31 5.90 6.24 -9.50
N LYS A 32 5.73 7.57 -9.33
CA LYS A 32 4.49 8.26 -9.74
C LYS A 32 4.24 8.11 -11.23
N GLU A 33 5.26 8.36 -12.05
CA GLU A 33 5.17 8.27 -13.50
C GLU A 33 4.89 6.84 -13.96
N HIS A 34 5.58 5.85 -13.39
CA HIS A 34 5.34 4.45 -13.70
C HIS A 34 3.91 4.02 -13.35
N PHE A 35 3.42 4.43 -12.19
CA PHE A 35 2.06 4.13 -11.75
C PHE A 35 1.01 4.78 -12.67
N ARG A 36 1.25 6.03 -13.08
CA ARG A 36 0.38 6.74 -14.04
C ARG A 36 0.32 6.02 -15.39
N ARG A 37 1.46 5.59 -15.92
CA ARG A 37 1.53 4.80 -17.18
C ARG A 37 0.80 3.47 -17.04
N PHE A 38 0.93 2.79 -15.90
CA PHE A 38 0.17 1.58 -15.61
C PHE A 38 -1.34 1.81 -15.67
N LEU A 39 -1.86 2.83 -14.97
CA LEU A 39 -3.28 3.16 -14.98
C LEU A 39 -3.78 3.50 -16.38
N GLN A 40 -3.02 4.30 -17.12
CA GLN A 40 -3.33 4.64 -18.51
C GLN A 40 -3.47 3.38 -19.38
N LEU A 41 -2.49 2.48 -19.31
CA LEU A 41 -2.51 1.23 -20.09
C LEU A 41 -3.65 0.31 -19.68
N ALA A 42 -3.94 0.19 -18.38
CA ALA A 42 -5.04 -0.62 -17.88
C ALA A 42 -6.39 -0.10 -18.39
N ASN A 43 -6.65 1.20 -18.26
CA ASN A 43 -7.90 1.81 -18.73
C ASN A 43 -8.05 1.75 -20.26
N GLN A 44 -6.96 1.93 -21.02
CA GLN A 44 -6.98 1.74 -22.48
C GLN A 44 -7.38 0.31 -22.89
N ARG A 45 -7.10 -0.67 -22.03
CA ARG A 45 -7.50 -2.08 -22.21
C ARG A 45 -8.86 -2.41 -21.59
N GLY A 46 -9.64 -1.40 -21.18
CA GLY A 46 -10.94 -1.59 -20.53
C GLY A 46 -10.87 -2.17 -19.11
N GLN A 47 -9.67 -2.21 -18.51
CA GLN A 47 -9.49 -2.70 -17.14
C GLN A 47 -9.65 -1.56 -16.14
N LYS A 48 -10.30 -1.85 -15.00
CA LYS A 48 -10.48 -0.92 -13.88
C LYS A 48 -9.81 -1.50 -12.64
N PRO A 49 -8.51 -1.24 -12.41
CA PRO A 49 -7.75 -1.87 -11.33
C PRO A 49 -8.31 -1.56 -9.94
N ILE A 50 -8.01 -2.44 -8.99
CA ILE A 50 -8.21 -2.19 -7.56
C ILE A 50 -6.84 -1.93 -6.94
N ILE A 51 -6.65 -0.69 -6.51
CA ILE A 51 -5.42 -0.23 -5.88
C ILE A 51 -5.56 -0.43 -4.38
N VAL A 52 -4.66 -1.22 -3.81
CA VAL A 52 -4.67 -1.55 -2.38
C VAL A 52 -3.42 -0.97 -1.74
N LEU A 53 -3.60 -0.09 -0.75
CA LEU A 53 -2.49 0.28 0.13
C LEU A 53 -2.41 -0.79 1.24
N THR A 54 -1.44 -1.68 1.16
CA THR A 54 -1.34 -2.85 2.05
C THR A 54 -0.77 -2.51 3.43
N GLY A 55 -1.06 -3.40 4.38
CA GLY A 55 -0.74 -3.23 5.80
C GLY A 55 0.75 -3.23 6.10
N MET A 56 1.11 -2.57 7.21
CA MET A 56 2.41 -2.68 7.88
C MET A 56 2.15 -3.08 9.34
N LEU A 57 3.04 -3.87 9.95
CA LEU A 57 2.88 -4.26 11.36
C LEU A 57 2.74 -3.00 12.26
N PRO A 58 1.83 -2.97 13.26
CA PRO A 58 1.61 -1.79 14.10
C PRO A 58 2.88 -1.29 14.79
N LYS A 59 3.75 -2.22 15.16
CA LYS A 59 5.06 -1.93 15.74
C LYS A 59 5.98 -1.19 14.77
N CYS A 60 5.96 -1.57 13.50
CA CYS A 60 6.73 -0.89 12.45
C CYS A 60 6.14 0.50 12.18
N ILE A 61 4.81 0.63 12.13
CA ILE A 61 4.13 1.94 12.05
C ILE A 61 4.55 2.85 13.20
N ARG A 62 4.59 2.35 14.43
CA ARG A 62 5.04 3.12 15.61
C ARG A 62 6.49 3.61 15.47
N ILE A 63 7.38 2.80 14.90
CA ILE A 63 8.80 3.16 14.71
C ILE A 63 8.98 4.12 13.53
N CYS A 64 8.28 3.90 12.43
CA CYS A 64 8.35 4.72 11.21
C CYS A 64 7.52 6.00 11.30
N GLY A 65 6.55 6.07 12.22
CA GLY A 65 5.65 7.21 12.42
C GLY A 65 6.40 8.53 12.60
N PRO A 66 7.31 8.63 13.60
CA PRO A 66 8.15 9.81 13.80
C PRO A 66 9.05 10.17 12.61
N ALA A 67 9.39 9.18 11.77
CA ALA A 67 10.16 9.42 10.55
C ALA A 67 9.30 9.93 9.39
N GLY A 68 8.00 10.13 9.56
CA GLY A 68 7.12 10.72 8.53
C GLY A 68 6.19 9.74 7.82
N TRP A 69 6.07 8.49 8.28
CA TRP A 69 5.19 7.49 7.66
C TRP A 69 3.74 7.97 7.50
N SER A 70 3.18 8.65 8.52
CA SER A 70 1.80 9.14 8.48
C SER A 70 1.61 10.23 7.42
N ALA A 71 2.57 11.14 7.30
CA ALA A 71 2.57 12.19 6.28
C ALA A 71 2.68 11.59 4.88
N ARG A 72 3.64 10.68 4.68
CA ARG A 72 3.82 9.92 3.44
C ARG A 72 2.55 9.18 3.02
N ARG A 73 1.87 8.53 3.96
CA ARG A 73 0.59 7.85 3.70
C ARG A 73 -0.50 8.83 3.25
N ALA A 74 -0.61 9.99 3.89
CA ALA A 74 -1.56 11.03 3.49
C ALA A 74 -1.26 11.54 2.08
N GLU A 75 0.01 11.72 1.74
CA GLU A 75 0.46 12.14 0.41
C GLU A 75 0.08 11.12 -0.68
N VAL A 76 0.28 9.82 -0.45
CA VAL A 76 -0.18 8.75 -1.36
C VAL A 76 -1.68 8.86 -1.61
N LYS A 77 -2.47 9.06 -0.56
CA LYS A 77 -3.93 9.18 -0.69
C LYS A 77 -4.33 10.42 -1.49
N ALA A 78 -3.68 11.55 -1.26
CA ALA A 78 -3.90 12.77 -2.03
C ALA A 78 -3.53 12.58 -3.51
N TYR A 79 -2.40 11.93 -3.79
CA TYR A 79 -1.98 11.60 -5.16
C TYR A 79 -3.00 10.70 -5.88
N LEU A 80 -3.48 9.65 -5.22
CA LEU A 80 -4.52 8.79 -5.78
C LEU A 80 -5.84 9.54 -6.01
N ALA A 81 -6.23 10.45 -5.11
CA ALA A 81 -7.43 11.27 -5.31
C ALA A 81 -7.32 12.17 -6.55
N VAL A 82 -6.13 12.69 -6.87
CA VAL A 82 -5.88 13.44 -8.11
C VAL A 82 -6.02 12.54 -9.34
N LEU A 83 -5.41 11.35 -9.32
CA LEU A 83 -5.46 10.41 -10.44
C LEU A 83 -6.88 9.91 -10.73
N ALA A 84 -7.72 9.77 -9.70
CA ALA A 84 -9.11 9.34 -9.84
C ALA A 84 -9.98 10.32 -10.67
N LYS A 85 -9.51 11.55 -10.92
CA LYS A 85 -10.18 12.51 -11.81
C LYS A 85 -10.01 12.18 -13.29
N THR A 86 -9.01 11.35 -13.64
CA THR A 86 -8.63 11.04 -15.03
C THR A 86 -8.70 9.56 -15.33
N TYR A 87 -8.38 8.70 -14.35
CA TYR A 87 -8.29 7.26 -14.52
C TYR A 87 -9.39 6.54 -13.74
N GLU A 88 -9.89 5.45 -14.30
CA GLU A 88 -10.86 4.58 -13.65
C GLU A 88 -10.15 3.50 -12.82
N PHE A 89 -10.26 3.59 -11.50
CA PHE A 89 -9.82 2.55 -10.58
C PHE A 89 -10.62 2.63 -9.27
N ARG A 90 -10.55 1.56 -8.48
CA ARG A 90 -11.04 1.55 -7.09
C ARG A 90 -9.85 1.63 -6.15
N PHE A 91 -10.00 2.32 -5.03
CA PHE A 91 -8.96 2.41 -4.02
C PHE A 91 -9.45 1.84 -2.68
N ALA A 92 -8.62 0.98 -2.07
CA ALA A 92 -8.86 0.42 -0.75
C ALA A 92 -7.65 0.67 0.16
N ASP A 93 -7.88 1.45 1.21
CA ASP A 93 -6.87 1.78 2.21
C ASP A 93 -6.86 0.72 3.32
N LEU A 94 -5.99 -0.28 3.18
CA LEU A 94 -5.83 -1.42 4.09
C LEU A 94 -4.49 -1.38 4.83
N SER A 95 -3.93 -0.18 4.97
CA SER A 95 -2.57 0.03 5.49
C SER A 95 -2.45 -0.25 6.99
N LEU A 96 -3.57 -0.33 7.70
CA LEU A 96 -3.64 -0.67 9.10
C LEU A 96 -4.17 -2.11 9.22
N PRO A 97 -3.42 -3.04 9.82
CA PRO A 97 -3.85 -4.44 9.94
C PRO A 97 -5.24 -4.63 10.55
N SER A 98 -5.64 -3.73 11.47
CA SER A 98 -6.98 -3.74 12.07
C SER A 98 -8.12 -3.61 11.05
N THR A 99 -7.92 -3.01 9.88
CA THR A 99 -8.98 -2.83 8.87
C THR A 99 -9.31 -4.12 8.10
N TRP A 100 -8.49 -5.15 8.25
CA TRP A 100 -8.65 -6.47 7.62
C TRP A 100 -8.41 -7.65 8.58
N GLN A 101 -8.44 -7.40 9.90
CA GLN A 101 -8.25 -8.43 10.94
C GLN A 101 -6.87 -9.12 10.87
N GLY A 102 -5.86 -8.33 10.49
CA GLY A 102 -4.47 -8.76 10.41
C GLY A 102 -3.78 -8.80 11.78
N SER A 103 -2.85 -9.74 11.90
CA SER A 103 -2.02 -9.99 13.08
C SER A 103 -0.55 -10.18 12.67
N SER A 104 0.36 -10.30 13.62
CA SER A 104 1.79 -10.48 13.30
C SER A 104 2.10 -11.78 12.55
N THR A 105 1.30 -12.83 12.72
CA THR A 105 1.48 -14.12 12.03
C THR A 105 1.05 -14.05 10.55
N ASP A 106 0.41 -12.96 10.13
CA ASP A 106 -0.02 -12.75 8.75
C ASP A 106 1.06 -12.13 7.86
N PHE A 107 2.27 -11.90 8.40
CA PHE A 107 3.37 -11.26 7.69
C PHE A 107 4.64 -12.10 7.68
N PHE A 108 5.39 -12.04 6.57
CA PHE A 108 6.73 -12.63 6.44
C PHE A 108 7.75 -11.78 7.21
N ASP A 109 7.65 -10.46 7.05
CA ASP A 109 8.45 -9.46 7.76
C ASP A 109 7.55 -8.29 8.22
N GLU A 110 8.08 -7.08 8.42
CA GLU A 110 7.26 -5.98 8.91
C GLU A 110 6.26 -5.39 7.90
N ILE A 111 6.38 -5.71 6.60
CA ILE A 111 5.62 -5.08 5.51
C ILE A 111 5.08 -6.06 4.46
N HIS A 112 5.67 -7.25 4.32
CA HIS A 112 5.27 -8.26 3.34
C HIS A 112 4.30 -9.27 3.95
N LEU A 113 3.15 -9.48 3.30
CA LEU A 113 2.12 -10.41 3.74
C LEU A 113 2.47 -11.86 3.42
N ARG A 114 2.19 -12.76 4.37
CA ARG A 114 2.05 -14.20 4.10
C ARG A 114 0.78 -14.50 3.31
N PRO A 115 0.65 -15.69 2.72
CA PRO A 115 -0.61 -16.13 2.10
C PRO A 115 -1.83 -15.98 3.03
N SER A 116 -1.67 -16.23 4.33
CA SER A 116 -2.73 -16.00 5.33
C SER A 116 -3.20 -14.54 5.38
N GLY A 117 -2.27 -13.58 5.42
CA GLY A 117 -2.57 -12.16 5.39
C GLY A 117 -3.18 -11.70 4.07
N ALA A 118 -2.63 -12.17 2.95
CA ALA A 118 -3.16 -11.89 1.62
C ALA A 118 -4.62 -12.37 1.47
N SER A 119 -4.94 -13.56 2.00
CA SER A 119 -6.31 -14.10 2.00
C SER A 119 -7.29 -13.23 2.79
N LYS A 120 -6.88 -12.71 3.95
CA LYS A 120 -7.70 -11.78 4.74
C LYS A 120 -7.92 -10.44 4.03
N VAL A 121 -6.89 -9.90 3.37
CA VAL A 121 -7.00 -8.70 2.53
C VAL A 121 -7.99 -8.93 1.39
N VAL A 122 -7.87 -10.05 0.66
CA VAL A 122 -8.82 -10.42 -0.40
C VAL A 122 -10.24 -10.55 0.13
N THR A 123 -10.43 -11.24 1.25
CA THR A 123 -11.74 -11.37 1.92
C THR A 123 -12.31 -9.99 2.27
N ARG A 124 -11.48 -9.07 2.75
CA ARG A 124 -11.91 -7.70 3.05
C ARG A 124 -12.34 -6.95 1.79
N LEU A 125 -11.60 -7.07 0.68
CA LEU A 125 -11.94 -6.45 -0.60
C LEU A 125 -13.27 -6.97 -1.15
N ILE A 126 -13.54 -8.29 -1.04
CA ILE A 126 -14.82 -8.89 -1.42
C ILE A 126 -15.95 -8.31 -0.56
N ARG A 127 -15.78 -8.21 0.76
CA ARG A 127 -16.77 -7.62 1.68
C ARG A 127 -17.03 -6.13 1.39
N LEU A 128 -16.04 -5.41 0.89
CA LEU A 128 -16.19 -4.01 0.46
C LEU A 128 -16.85 -3.90 -0.94
N GLY A 129 -17.17 -5.02 -1.60
CA GLY A 129 -17.68 -5.03 -2.96
C GLY A 129 -16.69 -4.48 -3.97
N ALA A 130 -15.38 -4.53 -3.67
CA ALA A 130 -14.34 -3.99 -4.53
C ALA A 130 -14.23 -4.78 -5.84
N PHE A 131 -14.40 -6.11 -5.76
CA PHE A 131 -14.64 -7.00 -6.89
C PHE A 131 -15.54 -8.16 -6.47
N ARG A 132 -16.08 -8.86 -7.47
CA ARG A 132 -16.71 -10.16 -7.28
C ARG A 132 -15.75 -11.22 -7.84
N PRO A 133 -15.39 -12.25 -7.06
CA PRO A 133 -14.73 -13.41 -7.64
C PRO A 133 -15.59 -13.94 -8.79
N ALA A 134 -14.96 -14.44 -9.85
CA ALA A 134 -15.71 -15.26 -10.80
C ALA A 134 -16.42 -16.36 -10.00
N SER A 135 -17.72 -16.54 -10.22
CA SER A 135 -18.45 -17.66 -9.65
C SER A 135 -17.68 -18.92 -10.02
N THR A 136 -17.25 -19.70 -9.02
CA THR A 136 -16.76 -21.06 -9.28
C THR A 136 -17.84 -21.74 -10.10
N ALA A 137 -17.50 -22.18 -11.32
CA ALA A 137 -18.40 -23.01 -12.11
C ALA A 137 -18.88 -24.17 -11.21
N PRO A 138 -20.14 -24.60 -11.32
CA PRO A 138 -20.59 -25.79 -10.61
C PRO A 138 -19.62 -26.92 -10.95
N THR A 139 -19.02 -27.53 -9.93
CA THR A 139 -18.39 -28.83 -10.08
C THR A 139 -19.52 -29.80 -10.41
N ASN A 140 -19.61 -30.20 -11.68
CA ASN A 140 -20.42 -31.34 -12.10
C ASN A 140 -19.88 -32.62 -11.46
#